data_AF-A0A3M2ACU5-F1
#
_entry.id   AF-A0A3M2ACU5-F1
#
_cell.length_a   1.000
_cell.length_b   1.000
_cell.length_c   1.000
_cell.angle_alpha   90.00
_cell.angle_beta   90.00
_cell.angle_gamma   90.00
#
_symmetry.space_group_name_H-M   'P 1'
#
loop_
_entity.id
_entity.type
_entity.pdbx_description
1 polymer ?
#
loop_
_entity_poly.entity_id
_entity_poly.type
_entity_poly.pdbx_seq_one_letter_code
_entity_poly.pdbx_strand_id
1 'polypeptide(L)' 'MSEELFYKVSFVVQGGKHPGAIITVEKRPQVGDEVIFNGSVFRVIEVMELMPPVGNFMFLHATCEYVREVTDEE' A
#
# COMPACT_ATOMS: atom_id res chain seq x y z
N MET A 1 -5.70 -3.64 -26.54
CA MET A 1 -4.66 -2.91 -25.78
C MET A 1 -5.20 -2.75 -24.38
N SER A 2 -4.73 -3.56 -23.44
CA SER A 2 -5.02 -3.36 -22.02
C SER A 2 -4.23 -2.14 -21.57
N GLU A 3 -4.91 -1.04 -21.28
CA GLU A 3 -4.28 0.08 -20.60
C GLU A 3 -3.77 -0.41 -19.24
N GLU A 4 -2.45 -0.35 -19.02
CA GLU A 4 -1.87 -0.69 -17.72
C GLU A 4 -2.31 0.33 -16.69
N LEU A 5 -3.17 -0.10 -15.76
CA LEU A 5 -3.69 0.70 -14.68
C LEU A 5 -2.73 0.64 -13.49
N PHE A 6 -2.17 1.79 -13.11
CA PHE A 6 -1.30 1.92 -11.95
C PHE A 6 -2.08 2.46 -10.75
N TYR A 7 -1.75 1.99 -9.56
CA TYR A 7 -2.37 2.44 -8.32
C TYR A 7 -1.37 3.25 -7.53
N LYS A 8 -1.63 4.54 -7.36
CA LYS A 8 -0.91 5.38 -6.40
C LYS A 8 -1.57 5.21 -5.04
N VAL A 9 -0.89 4.51 -4.14
CA VAL A 9 -1.43 4.14 -2.84
C VAL A 9 -0.73 4.94 -1.75
N SER A 10 -1.52 5.65 -0.93
CA SER A 10 -1.06 6.22 0.33
C SER A 10 -1.25 5.18 1.43
N PHE A 11 -0.17 4.52 1.82
CA PHE A 11 -0.12 3.59 2.94
C PHE A 11 0.06 4.35 4.25
N VAL A 12 -0.91 4.21 5.15
CA VAL A 12 -0.90 4.82 6.49
C VAL A 12 -0.87 3.73 7.53
N VAL A 13 0.08 3.79 8.46
CA VAL A 13 0.23 2.78 9.51
C VAL A 13 -0.55 3.20 10.76
N GLN A 14 -1.47 2.33 11.20
CA GLN A 14 -2.23 2.50 12.42
C GLN A 14 -1.30 2.60 13.65
N GLY A 15 -1.67 3.45 14.60
CA GLY A 15 -0.91 3.66 15.82
C GLY A 15 0.23 4.68 15.70
N GLY A 16 0.52 5.20 14.51
CA GLY A 16 1.43 6.34 14.30
C GLY A 16 2.90 6.09 14.67
N LYS A 17 3.26 4.84 14.97
CA LYS A 17 4.61 4.45 15.40
C LYS A 17 5.57 4.26 14.23
N HIS A 18 5.05 3.92 13.05
CA HIS A 18 5.83 3.70 11.84
C HIS A 18 5.48 4.74 10.78
N PRO A 19 6.46 5.23 10.00
CA PRO A 19 6.19 6.12 8.88
C PRO A 19 5.35 5.40 7.83
N GLY A 20 4.33 6.09 7.31
CA GLY A 20 3.62 5.66 6.11
C GLY A 20 4.46 5.82 4.84
N ALA A 21 3.89 5.45 3.70
CA ALA A 21 4.55 5.59 2.40
C ALA A 21 3.53 5.90 1.30
N ILE A 22 3.96 6.59 0.24
CA ILE A 22 3.19 6.70 -1.00
C ILE A 22 3.92 5.90 -2.06
N ILE A 23 3.28 4.84 -2.56
CA ILE A 23 3.91 3.88 -3.48
C ILE A 23 3.01 3.69 -4.68
N THR A 24 3.61 3.64 -5.87
CA THR A 24 2.90 3.23 -7.09
C THR A 24 3.05 1.73 -7.25
N VAL A 25 1.92 1.01 -7.34
CA VAL A 25 1.88 -0.44 -7.50
C VAL A 25 1.07 -0.82 -8.73
N GLU A 26 1.40 -1.93 -9.37
CA GLU A 26 0.71 -2.45 -10.56
C GLU A 26 -0.57 -3.22 -10.20
N LYS A 27 -0.68 -3.67 -8.95
CA LYS A 27 -1.83 -4.44 -8.44
C LYS A 27 -2.53 -3.66 -7.35
N ARG A 28 -3.85 -3.59 -7.42
CA ARG A 28 -4.68 -2.99 -6.38
C ARG A 28 -4.42 -3.74 -5.06
N PRO A 29 -4.02 -3.06 -3.97
CA PRO A 29 -3.90 -3.68 -2.66
C PRO A 29 -5.27 -4.17 -2.19
N GLN A 30 -5.29 -5.28 -1.48
CA GLN A 30 -6.46 -5.89 -0.88
C GLN A 30 -6.29 -5.99 0.63
N VAL A 31 -7.41 -6.01 1.35
CA VAL A 31 -7.40 -6.29 2.79
C VAL A 31 -6.84 -7.69 3.02
N GLY A 32 -5.85 -7.79 3.91
CA GLY A 32 -5.10 -9.02 4.19
C GLY A 32 -3.74 -9.09 3.49
N ASP A 33 -3.48 -8.27 2.47
CA ASP A 33 -2.18 -8.25 1.80
C ASP A 33 -1.06 -7.82 2.77
N GLU A 34 0.10 -8.46 2.64
CA GLU A 34 1.34 -8.01 3.28
C GLU A 34 2.13 -7.12 2.31
N VAL A 35 2.42 -5.91 2.73
CA VAL A 35 3.22 -4.92 1.99
C VAL A 35 4.49 -4.62 2.74
N ILE A 36 5.58 -4.46 2.00
CA ILE A 36 6.90 -4.19 2.56
C ILE A 36 7.31 -2.77 2.18
N PHE A 37 7.59 -1.97 3.19
CA PHE A 37 8.21 -0.66 3.01
C PHE A 37 9.03 -0.30 4.25
N ASN A 38 10.07 0.52 4.09
CA ASN A 38 10.93 0.96 5.20
C ASN A 38 11.50 -0.19 6.07
N GLY A 39 11.85 -1.33 5.44
CA GLY A 39 12.42 -2.49 6.15
C GLY A 39 11.44 -3.23 7.07
N SER A 40 10.14 -2.98 6.94
CA SER A 40 9.09 -3.62 7.74
C SER A 40 7.98 -4.17 6.86
N VAL A 41 7.33 -5.21 7.37
CA VAL A 41 6.13 -5.85 6.83
C VAL A 41 4.91 -5.27 7.53
N PHE A 42 3.94 -4.85 6.73
CA PHE A 42 2.66 -4.33 7.20
C PHE A 42 1.51 -5.08 6.55
N ARG A 43 0.43 -5.31 7.31
CA ARG A 43 -0.79 -5.94 6.79
C ARG A 43 -1.81 -4.85 6.46
N VAL A 44 -2.36 -4.88 5.25
CA VAL A 44 -3.44 -4.00 4.84
C VAL A 44 -4.73 -4.41 5.55
N ILE A 45 -5.36 -3.49 6.26
CA ILE A 45 -6.62 -3.73 7.01
C ILE A 45 -7.80 -2.98 6.40
N GLU A 46 -7.54 -1.95 5.58
CA GLU A 46 -8.55 -1.16 4.90
C GLU A 46 -7.98 -0.61 3.59
N VAL A 47 -8.82 -0.54 2.54
CA VAL A 47 -8.48 0.10 1.27
C VAL A 47 -9.66 0.96 0.82
N MET A 48 -9.41 2.23 0.54
CA MET A 48 -10.41 3.19 0.07
C MET A 48 -9.91 3.92 -1.18
N GLU A 49 -10.83 4.29 -2.07
CA GLU A 49 -10.53 5.14 -3.21
C GLU A 49 -10.60 6.61 -2.76
N LEU A 50 -9.55 7.37 -3.03
CA LEU A 50 -9.45 8.78 -2.61
C LEU A 50 -10.11 9.73 -3.61
N MET A 51 -9.98 9.42 -4.90
CA MET A 51 -10.53 10.22 -5.97
C MET A 51 -10.69 9.36 -7.24
N PRO A 52 -11.55 9.79 -8.18
CA PRO A 52 -11.69 9.12 -9.46
C PRO A 52 -10.34 9.00 -10.20
N PRO A 53 -10.17 7.94 -11.01
CA PRO A 53 -8.95 7.76 -11.80
C PRO A 53 -8.67 8.91 -12.75
N VAL A 54 -7.38 9.19 -12.96
CA VAL A 54 -6.88 10.22 -13.89
C VAL A 54 -5.93 9.55 -14.88
N GLY A 55 -6.35 9.49 -16.14
CA GLY A 55 -5.63 8.69 -17.14
C GLY A 55 -5.58 7.22 -16.71
N ASN A 56 -4.37 6.68 -16.63
CA ASN A 56 -4.12 5.31 -16.20
C ASN A 56 -3.74 5.17 -14.71
N PHE A 57 -4.05 6.18 -13.88
CA PHE A 57 -3.78 6.16 -12.44
C PHE A 57 -5.05 6.14 -11.60
N MET A 58 -5.10 5.18 -10.67
CA MET A 58 -6.06 5.13 -9.56
C MET A 58 -5.39 5.63 -8.27
N PHE A 59 -6.11 6.43 -7.49
CA PHE A 59 -5.60 6.98 -6.24
C PHE A 59 -6.28 6.29 -5.06
N LEU A 60 -5.50 5.55 -4.28
CA LEU A 60 -6.00 4.77 -3.16
C LEU A 60 -5.36 5.21 -1.85
N HIS A 61 -6.07 5.02 -0.77
CA HIS A 61 -5.54 5.05 0.59
C HIS A 61 -5.69 3.66 1.18
N ALA A 62 -4.62 3.17 1.80
CA ALA A 62 -4.60 1.88 2.46
C ALA A 62 -4.15 2.07 3.92
N THR A 63 -5.00 1.68 4.86
CA THR A 63 -4.62 1.61 6.26
C THR A 63 -3.96 0.27 6.53
N CYS A 64 -2.82 0.28 7.20
CA CYS A 64 -2.06 -0.91 7.53
C CYS A 64 -1.77 -1.00 9.02
N GLU A 65 -1.49 -2.20 9.49
CA GLU A 65 -0.90 -2.44 10.79
C GLU A 65 0.49 -3.05 10.65
N TYR A 66 1.38 -2.74 11.60
CA TYR A 66 2.72 -3.35 11.63
C TYR A 66 2.62 -4.83 11.97
N VAL A 67 3.38 -5.66 11.24
CA VAL A 67 3.47 -7.10 11.48
C VAL A 67 4.84 -7.45 12.06
N ARG A 68 5.92 -7.16 11.32
CA ARG A 68 7.31 -7.52 11.68
C ARG A 68 8.33 -6.72 10.89
N GLU A 69 9.58 -6.71 11.32
CA GLU A 69 10.70 -6.29 10.47
C GLU A 69 10.99 -7.34 9.39
N VAL A 70 11.54 -6.91 8.27
CA VAL A 70 12.08 -7.83 7.27
C VAL A 70 13.37 -8.40 7.85
N THR A 71 13.37 -9.69 8.17
CA THR A 71 14.60 -10.40 8.50
C THR A 71 15.28 -10.76 7.19
N ASP A 72 16.43 -10.16 6.92
CA ASP A 72 17.38 -10.68 5.94
C ASP A 72 17.92 -12.01 6.51
N GLU A 73 17.27 -13.13 6.20
CA GLU A 73 17.88 -14.44 6.43
C GLU A 73 18.95 -14.63 5.33
N GLU A 74 20.22 -14.55 5.73
CA GLU A 74 21.43 -14.76 4.90
C GLU A 74 21.50 -16.14 4.24
#